data_AF-A0AB39QXA1-F1
#
_entry.id   AF-A0AB39QXA1-F1
#
_cell.length_a   1.000
_cell.length_b   1.000
_cell.length_c   1.000
_cell.angle_alpha   90.00
_cell.angle_beta   90.00
_cell.angle_gamma   90.00
#
_symmetry.space_group_name_H-M   'P 1'
#
loop_
_entity.id
_entity.type
_entity.pdbx_description
1 polymer ?
#
loop_
_entity_poly.entity_id
_entity_poly.type
_entity_poly.pdbx_seq_one_letter_code
_entity_poly.pdbx_strand_id
1 'polypeptide(L)'
;MGLLAAAVVAVLGNVVAAVLAHAAGASGDFAPLHLSAYAPLTVFGVVLGAIGWAVVRRVAKNPAGLLRWLVPVLVVVSFAPDLSLLGGGTPGSGPSAVAALMVMHVVVAVVAVAAYRRVLPLPVR
;
A
#
# COMPACT_ATOMS: atom_id res chain seq x y z
N MET A 1 -11.12 14.05 0.48
CA MET A 1 -10.61 12.86 1.20
C MET A 1 -9.39 13.28 2.00
N GLY A 2 -9.52 13.38 3.33
CA GLY A 2 -8.39 13.60 4.24
C GLY A 2 -7.61 12.31 4.49
N LEU A 3 -6.46 12.39 5.19
CA LEU A 3 -5.60 11.23 5.45
C LEU A 3 -6.28 10.10 6.23
N LEU A 4 -7.10 10.45 7.24
CA LEU A 4 -7.91 9.47 7.99
C LEU A 4 -8.88 8.72 7.08
N ALA A 5 -9.60 9.45 6.23
CA ALA A 5 -10.53 8.83 5.28
C ALA A 5 -9.79 7.97 4.24
N ALA A 6 -8.60 8.38 3.81
CA ALA A 6 -7.75 7.59 2.93
C ALA A 6 -7.29 6.28 3.60
N ALA A 7 -6.90 6.33 4.88
CA ALA A 7 -6.53 5.15 5.64
C ALA A 7 -7.71 4.18 5.78
N VAL A 8 -8.91 4.68 6.10
CA VAL A 8 -10.13 3.85 6.16
C VAL A 8 -10.42 3.19 4.82
N VAL A 9 -10.41 3.95 3.72
CA VAL A 9 -10.65 3.40 2.37
C VAL A 9 -9.58 2.36 1.98
N ALA A 10 -8.31 2.61 2.30
CA ALA A 10 -7.23 1.67 2.03
C ALA A 10 -7.39 0.37 2.83
N VAL A 11 -7.75 0.47 4.12
CA VAL A 11 -8.04 -0.71 4.97
C VAL A 11 -9.22 -1.50 4.41
N LEU A 12 -10.31 -0.84 4.00
CA LEU A 12 -11.44 -1.53 3.37
C LEU A 12 -11.06 -2.21 2.05
N GLY A 13 -10.21 -1.58 1.24
CA GLY A 13 -9.67 -2.21 0.03
C GLY A 13 -8.84 -3.46 0.35
N ASN A 14 -8.03 -3.41 1.41
CA ASN A 14 -7.26 -4.56 1.89
C ASN A 14 -8.15 -5.66 2.47
N VAL A 15 -9.26 -5.33 3.13
CA VAL A 15 -10.27 -6.32 3.55
C VAL A 15 -10.80 -7.09 2.34
N VAL A 16 -11.15 -6.39 1.25
CA VAL A 16 -11.62 -7.04 0.02
C VAL A 16 -10.53 -7.93 -0.58
N ALA A 17 -9.28 -7.45 -0.63
CA ALA A 17 -8.15 -8.26 -1.12
C ALA A 17 -7.94 -9.53 -0.28
N ALA A 18 -8.02 -9.44 1.05
CA ALA A 18 -7.89 -10.59 1.95
C ALA A 18 -9.04 -11.60 1.75
N VAL A 19 -10.28 -11.12 1.65
CA VAL A 19 -11.45 -12.00 1.40
C VAL A 19 -11.29 -12.74 0.07
N LEU A 20 -10.87 -12.05 -0.99
CA LEU A 20 -10.62 -12.67 -2.30
C LEU A 20 -9.47 -13.68 -2.23
N ALA A 21 -8.42 -13.39 -1.46
CA ALA A 21 -7.30 -14.31 -1.27
C ALA A 21 -7.74 -15.62 -0.62
N HIS A 22 -8.53 -15.54 0.46
CA HIS A 22 -9.08 -16.71 1.14
C HIS A 22 -10.03 -17.49 0.22
N ALA A 23 -10.88 -16.79 -0.54
CA ALA A 23 -11.74 -17.43 -1.54
C ALA A 23 -10.93 -18.12 -2.66
N ALA A 24 -9.72 -17.62 -2.97
CA ALA A 24 -8.78 -18.21 -3.91
C ALA A 24 -7.85 -19.26 -3.28
N GLY A 25 -8.11 -19.69 -2.03
CA GLY A 25 -7.38 -20.78 -1.36
C GLY A 25 -6.19 -20.35 -0.51
N ALA A 26 -6.01 -19.07 -0.20
CA ALA A 26 -5.04 -18.64 0.81
C ALA A 26 -5.45 -19.13 2.20
N SER A 27 -4.49 -19.67 2.96
CA SER A 27 -4.74 -20.21 4.30
C SER A 27 -5.29 -19.15 5.26
N GLY A 28 -6.28 -19.53 6.07
CA GLY A 28 -6.78 -18.71 7.17
C GLY A 28 -5.74 -18.47 8.28
N ASP A 29 -4.75 -19.34 8.39
CA ASP A 29 -3.67 -19.24 9.38
C ASP A 29 -2.53 -18.30 8.94
N PHE A 30 -2.59 -17.80 7.71
CA PHE A 30 -1.60 -16.89 7.18
C PHE A 30 -1.77 -15.49 7.80
N ALA A 31 -1.08 -15.28 8.91
CA ALA A 31 -1.17 -14.07 9.74
C ALA A 31 -1.08 -12.73 8.98
N PRO A 32 -0.28 -12.58 7.90
CA PRO A 32 -0.25 -11.32 7.14
C PRO A 32 -1.58 -10.90 6.50
N LEU A 33 -2.52 -11.84 6.29
CA LEU A 33 -3.87 -11.53 5.80
C LEU A 33 -4.87 -11.23 6.93
N HIS A 34 -4.43 -11.21 8.19
CA HIS A 34 -5.28 -10.82 9.31
C HIS A 34 -5.39 -9.31 9.41
N LEU A 35 -6.60 -8.82 9.71
CA LEU A 35 -6.88 -7.39 9.85
C LEU A 35 -5.95 -6.71 10.87
N SER A 36 -5.66 -7.39 11.98
CA SER A 36 -4.73 -6.92 13.01
C SER A 36 -3.30 -6.71 12.51
N ALA A 37 -2.88 -7.43 11.46
CA ALA A 37 -1.56 -7.31 10.87
C ALA A 37 -1.50 -6.15 9.86
N TYR A 38 -2.38 -6.15 8.85
CA TYR A 38 -2.27 -5.18 7.75
C TYR A 38 -2.87 -3.80 8.05
N ALA A 39 -3.87 -3.69 8.95
CA ALA A 39 -4.50 -2.40 9.24
C ALA A 39 -3.51 -1.36 9.82
N PRO A 40 -2.72 -1.66 10.87
CA PRO A 40 -1.75 -0.68 11.37
C PRO A 40 -0.68 -0.35 10.33
N LEU A 41 -0.18 -1.35 9.59
CA LEU A 41 0.79 -1.14 8.51
C LEU A 41 0.24 -0.23 7.40
N THR A 42 -1.04 -0.38 7.07
CA THR A 42 -1.74 0.49 6.10
C THR A 42 -1.76 1.94 6.58
N VAL A 43 -2.13 2.15 7.84
CA VAL A 43 -2.14 3.50 8.45
C VAL A 43 -0.74 4.11 8.43
N PHE A 44 0.28 3.34 8.84
CA PHE A 44 1.67 3.80 8.79
C PHE A 44 2.12 4.14 7.36
N GLY A 45 1.82 3.30 6.38
CA GLY A 45 2.14 3.54 4.97
C GLY A 45 1.50 4.83 4.43
N VAL A 46 0.24 5.09 4.78
CA VAL A 46 -0.46 6.34 4.41
C VAL A 46 0.15 7.57 5.11
N VAL A 47 0.56 7.46 6.37
CA VAL A 47 1.18 8.60 7.07
C VAL A 47 2.59 8.87 6.52
N LEU A 48 3.43 7.84 6.39
CA LEU A 48 4.78 7.95 5.87
C LEU A 48 4.81 8.43 4.42
N GLY A 49 3.89 7.95 3.58
CA GLY A 49 3.76 8.45 2.22
C GLY A 49 3.35 9.93 2.17
N ALA A 50 2.52 10.41 3.09
CA ALA A 50 2.14 11.81 3.18
C ALA A 50 3.34 12.69 3.55
N ILE A 51 4.17 12.22 4.50
CA ILE A 51 5.43 12.86 4.87
C ILE A 51 6.39 12.89 3.67
N GLY A 52 6.56 11.76 2.97
CA GLY A 52 7.37 11.67 1.76
C GLY A 52 6.90 12.66 0.69
N TRP A 53 5.59 12.78 0.49
CA TRP A 53 5.03 13.78 -0.43
C TRP A 53 5.30 15.22 0.01
N ALA A 54 5.17 15.51 1.31
CA ALA A 54 5.48 16.81 1.89
C ALA A 54 6.96 17.20 1.69
N VAL A 55 7.88 16.23 1.74
CA VAL A 55 9.30 16.46 1.43
C VAL A 55 9.47 16.68 -0.08
N VAL A 56 8.97 15.78 -0.92
CA VAL A 56 9.11 15.86 -2.39
C VAL A 56 8.61 17.21 -2.93
N ARG A 57 7.47 17.70 -2.49
CA ARG A 57 6.95 19.00 -2.96
C ARG A 57 7.82 20.19 -2.56
N ARG A 58 8.55 20.08 -1.45
CA ARG A 58 9.41 21.15 -0.91
C ARG A 58 10.76 21.19 -1.63
N VAL A 59 11.28 20.04 -2.03
CA VAL A 59 12.66 19.93 -2.56
C VAL A 59 12.72 19.71 -4.07
N ALA A 60 11.69 19.12 -4.69
CA ALA A 60 11.74 18.75 -6.10
C ALA A 60 11.37 19.92 -7.03
N LYS A 61 12.17 20.10 -8.09
CA LYS A 61 11.89 21.08 -9.16
C LYS A 61 10.63 20.74 -9.97
N ASN A 62 10.33 19.45 -10.13
CA ASN A 62 9.12 18.93 -10.78
C ASN A 62 8.50 17.79 -9.94
N PRO A 63 7.72 18.11 -8.90
CA PRO A 63 7.18 17.12 -7.97
C PRO A 63 6.21 16.15 -8.64
N ALA A 64 5.42 16.60 -9.63
CA ALA A 64 4.49 15.72 -10.36
C ALA A 64 5.22 14.69 -11.23
N GLY A 65 6.28 15.11 -11.93
CA GLY A 65 7.11 14.23 -12.73
C GLY A 65 7.84 13.19 -11.88
N LEU A 66 8.43 13.62 -10.75
CA LEU A 66 9.10 12.73 -9.82
C LEU A 66 8.15 11.67 -9.28
N LEU A 67 6.92 12.05 -8.90
CA LEU A 67 5.96 11.12 -8.31
C LEU A 67 5.49 10.03 -9.29
N ARG A 68 5.43 10.34 -10.59
CA ARG A 68 5.08 9.36 -11.64
C ARG A 68 6.10 8.23 -11.74
N TRP A 69 7.34 8.47 -11.34
CA TRP A 69 8.39 7.46 -11.35
C TRP A 69 8.62 6.85 -9.96
N LEU A 70 8.65 7.69 -8.93
CA LEU A 70 8.92 7.29 -7.56
C LEU A 70 7.84 6.34 -7.02
N VAL A 71 6.56 6.60 -7.27
CA VAL A 71 5.48 5.75 -6.72
C VAL A 71 5.54 4.33 -7.29
N PRO A 72 5.58 4.09 -8.62
CA PRO A 72 5.73 2.74 -9.16
C PRO A 72 6.99 2.04 -8.63
N VAL A 73 8.13 2.74 -8.56
CA VAL A 73 9.37 2.16 -8.03
C VAL A 73 9.21 1.73 -6.58
N LEU A 74 8.66 2.59 -5.72
CA LEU A 74 8.45 2.25 -4.30
C LEU A 74 7.47 1.10 -4.11
N VAL A 75 6.42 1.02 -4.94
CA VAL A 75 5.47 -0.11 -4.92
C VAL A 75 6.18 -1.41 -5.30
N VAL A 76 6.99 -1.40 -6.37
CA VAL A 76 7.77 -2.58 -6.78
C VAL A 76 8.77 -2.98 -5.69
N VAL A 77 9.47 -2.02 -5.09
CA VAL A 77 10.39 -2.29 -3.98
C VAL A 77 9.65 -2.85 -2.77
N SER A 78 8.42 -2.39 -2.49
CA SER A 78 7.61 -2.92 -1.39
C SER A 78 7.15 -4.36 -1.58
N PHE A 79 7.25 -4.94 -2.78
CA PHE A 79 6.95 -6.35 -3.01
C PHE A 79 8.09 -7.29 -2.59
N ALA A 80 9.29 -6.78 -2.30
CA ALA A 80 10.42 -7.64 -1.94
C ALA A 80 10.15 -8.52 -0.70
N PRO A 81 9.55 -8.01 0.39
CA PRO A 81 9.10 -8.85 1.50
C PRO A 81 8.08 -9.91 1.07
N ASP A 82 7.10 -9.55 0.23
CA ASP A 82 6.04 -10.47 -0.20
C ASP A 82 6.61 -11.64 -1.01
N LEU A 83 7.50 -11.35 -1.95
CA LEU A 83 8.16 -12.35 -2.79
C LEU A 83 9.06 -13.28 -1.98
N SER A 84 9.62 -12.82 -0.86
CA SER A 84 10.42 -13.67 0.03
C SER A 84 9.60 -14.82 0.65
N LEU A 85 8.27 -14.66 0.73
CA LEU A 85 7.36 -15.66 1.31
C LEU A 85 7.05 -16.83 0.36
N LEU A 86 7.40 -16.72 -0.93
CA LEU A 86 7.27 -17.83 -1.89
C LEU A 86 8.27 -18.97 -1.62
N GLY A 87 9.30 -18.73 -0.81
CA GLY A 87 10.34 -19.72 -0.48
C GLY A 87 9.91 -20.86 0.47
N GLY A 88 8.62 -20.93 0.86
CA GLY A 88 8.07 -22.05 1.63
C GLY A 88 8.39 -22.09 3.13
N GLY A 89 9.17 -21.13 3.64
CA GLY A 89 9.55 -21.07 5.06
C GLY A 89 8.47 -20.53 6.01
N THR A 90 7.32 -20.10 5.49
CA THR A 90 6.25 -19.46 6.28
C THR A 90 4.96 -20.30 6.22
N PRO A 91 4.41 -20.73 7.37
CA PRO A 91 3.15 -21.47 7.39
C PRO A 91 2.01 -20.70 6.70
N GLY A 92 1.27 -21.40 5.85
CA GLY A 92 0.15 -20.80 5.11
C GLY A 92 0.55 -19.85 3.98
N SER A 93 1.86 -19.67 3.71
CA SER A 93 2.29 -18.91 2.54
C SER A 93 2.05 -19.72 1.26
N GLY A 94 1.60 -19.02 0.23
CA GLY A 94 1.30 -19.59 -1.07
C GLY A 94 1.16 -18.50 -2.13
N PRO A 95 1.11 -18.86 -3.43
CA PRO A 95 1.07 -17.88 -4.52
C PRO A 95 -0.12 -16.91 -4.42
N SER A 96 -1.30 -17.39 -4.02
CA SER A 96 -2.50 -16.57 -3.83
C SER A 96 -2.35 -15.57 -2.68
N ALA A 97 -1.72 -15.99 -1.58
CA ALA A 97 -1.46 -15.14 -0.42
C ALA A 97 -0.45 -14.03 -0.75
N VAL A 98 0.63 -14.38 -1.47
CA VAL A 98 1.64 -13.41 -1.93
C VAL A 98 1.04 -12.40 -2.91
N ALA A 99 0.28 -12.89 -3.89
CA ALA A 99 -0.41 -12.02 -4.83
C ALA A 99 -1.35 -11.03 -4.13
N ALA A 100 -2.06 -11.49 -3.08
CA ALA A 100 -2.93 -10.63 -2.29
C ALA A 100 -2.16 -9.52 -1.55
N LEU A 101 -1.02 -9.84 -0.93
CA LEU A 101 -0.17 -8.84 -0.28
C LEU A 101 0.33 -7.79 -1.28
N MET A 102 0.76 -8.21 -2.47
CA MET A 102 1.18 -7.29 -3.53
C MET A 102 0.01 -6.38 -3.97
N VAL A 103 -1.20 -6.93 -4.11
CA VAL A 103 -2.40 -6.14 -4.41
C VAL A 103 -2.69 -5.12 -3.32
N MET A 104 -2.54 -5.47 -2.04
CA MET A 104 -2.74 -4.53 -0.93
C MET A 104 -1.81 -3.32 -1.03
N HIS A 105 -0.53 -3.52 -1.36
CA HIS A 105 0.41 -2.41 -1.58
C HIS A 105 -0.05 -1.47 -2.70
N VAL A 106 -0.56 -2.02 -3.80
CA VAL A 106 -1.10 -1.22 -4.92
C VAL A 106 -2.34 -0.44 -4.46
N VAL A 107 -3.27 -1.07 -3.74
CA VAL A 107 -4.47 -0.44 -3.18
C VAL A 107 -4.07 0.76 -2.31
N VAL A 108 -3.16 0.54 -1.35
CA VAL A 108 -2.68 1.59 -0.45
C VAL A 108 -2.06 2.74 -1.25
N ALA A 109 -1.17 2.44 -2.21
CA ALA A 109 -0.52 3.46 -3.03
C ALA A 109 -1.51 4.30 -3.83
N VAL A 110 -2.50 3.68 -4.48
CA VAL A 110 -3.51 4.37 -5.28
C VAL A 110 -4.35 5.29 -4.40
N VAL A 111 -4.88 4.79 -3.28
CA VAL A 111 -5.72 5.55 -2.36
C VAL A 111 -4.94 6.71 -1.73
N ALA A 112 -3.72 6.44 -1.29
CA ALA A 112 -2.84 7.42 -0.67
C ALA A 112 -2.48 8.56 -1.64
N VAL A 113 -2.03 8.24 -2.85
CA VAL A 113 -1.68 9.25 -3.87
C VAL A 113 -2.89 10.10 -4.26
N ALA A 114 -4.06 9.49 -4.40
CA ALA A 114 -5.30 10.22 -4.68
C ALA A 114 -5.66 11.20 -3.55
N ALA A 115 -5.43 10.82 -2.29
CA ALA A 115 -5.63 11.69 -1.14
C ALA A 115 -4.59 12.81 -1.09
N TYR A 116 -3.30 12.51 -1.28
CA TYR A 116 -2.22 13.50 -1.24
C TYR A 116 -2.41 14.62 -2.26
N ARG A 117 -2.86 14.29 -3.47
CA ARG A 117 -3.15 15.29 -4.51
C ARG A 117 -4.26 16.28 -4.11
N ARG A 118 -5.18 15.88 -3.22
CA ARG A 118 -6.27 16.75 -2.76
C ARG A 118 -5.94 17.51 -1.48
N VAL A 119 -5.28 16.86 -0.52
CA VAL A 119 -4.93 17.47 0.78
C VAL A 119 -3.72 18.41 0.65
N LEU A 120 -2.82 18.10 -0.29
CA LEU A 120 -1.57 18.81 -0.50
C LEU A 120 -1.42 19.16 -1.99
N PRO A 121 -2.29 20.04 -2.54
CA PRO A 121 -2.26 20.43 -3.95
C PRO A 121 -0.95 21.16 -4.30
N LEU A 122 -0.54 21.09 -5.57
CA LEU A 122 0.63 21.84 -6.04
C LEU A 122 0.33 23.35 -6.03
N PRO A 123 1.30 24.21 -5.67
CA PRO A 123 1.12 25.65 -5.83
C PRO A 123 0.78 25.97 -7.30
N VAL A 124 -0.30 26.71 -7.53
CA VAL A 124 -0.59 27.29 -8.84
C VAL A 124 0.52 28.31 -9.10
N ARG A 125 1.27 28.14 -10.19
CA ARG A 125 2.21 29.15 -10.67
C ARG A 125 1.46 30.20 -11.47
#